data_AF-A0A9E6FB36-F1
#
_entry.id   AF-A0A9E6FB36-F1
#
_cell.length_a   1.000
_cell.length_b   1.000
_cell.length_c   1.000
_cell.angle_alpha   90.00
_cell.angle_beta   90.00
_cell.angle_gamma   90.00
#
_symmetry.space_group_name_H-M   'P 1'
#
loop_
_entity.id
_entity.type
_entity.pdbx_description
1 polymer ?
#
loop_
_entity_poly.entity_id
_entity_poly.type
_entity_poly.pdbx_seq_one_letter_code
_entity_poly.pdbx_strand_id
1 'polypeptide(L)'
;MKIKRTLTKSIQILVLGFLMMSAQGEAMIWGQRTLALTTDATKLNASSTFKINGIKATNDLIDDTINTYVNFKEGDILSITSTSSIQYIYILFDRAPSLYTVAYDGSSQRAGIFGFLHELITLKSTSTSIEITMPSGKVASIFVYSEGTLPSKVQKWEYPSFDTELLVFATHSDDEALYFGPAIATSISQGKDVQVAYLVNHFNTRKRPHETLDSLWELGVTHYPIFGPFRDLQSTSLTHAYTIYPKEKILQYELEQIRRFKPEVILSHDFNGEYGHGAHMALSDTLKDAIVLSSDFNSLTESAVRLGLFSPLKTYIHLYTPTEIILDVNSPLEYFNGRSALQVARDAYEYHITQHIWPLQVITYTYGDVRRFGLYHSLVGADTTNDLFEHIPD
;
A
#
# COMPACT_ATOMS: atom_id res chain seq x y z
N MET A 1 54.63 -65.07 -35.40
CA MET A 1 55.89 -64.30 -35.50
C MET A 1 55.98 -63.39 -34.28
N LYS A 2 57.06 -63.53 -33.48
CA LYS A 2 57.72 -62.57 -32.55
C LYS A 2 56.86 -61.48 -31.85
N ILE A 3 57.00 -61.10 -30.57
CA ILE A 3 57.96 -61.34 -29.49
C ILE A 3 57.29 -60.80 -28.20
N LYS A 4 57.64 -61.44 -27.09
CA LYS A 4 57.36 -61.13 -25.67
C LYS A 4 57.94 -59.77 -25.20
N ARG A 5 57.42 -59.37 -24.02
CA ARG A 5 58.12 -58.78 -22.83
C ARG A 5 58.19 -57.24 -22.73
N THR A 6 57.38 -56.64 -21.83
CA THR A 6 57.62 -56.28 -20.39
C THR A 6 58.21 -54.87 -20.24
N LEU A 7 57.97 -54.04 -19.22
CA LEU A 7 57.81 -54.20 -17.75
C LEU A 7 57.19 -52.84 -17.26
N THR A 8 56.10 -52.77 -16.47
CA THR A 8 56.02 -52.61 -14.98
C THR A 8 56.89 -51.51 -14.37
N LYS A 9 56.51 -50.65 -13.39
CA LYS A 9 55.66 -50.74 -12.18
C LYS A 9 55.46 -49.29 -11.66
N SER A 10 54.38 -48.94 -10.95
CA SER A 10 54.23 -49.08 -9.48
C SER A 10 52.75 -49.29 -9.14
N ILE A 11 52.31 -50.39 -8.51
CA ILE A 11 52.50 -50.82 -7.09
C ILE A 11 51.91 -49.81 -6.12
N GLN A 12 51.03 -50.14 -5.17
CA GLN A 12 50.23 -51.32 -4.80
C GLN A 12 49.33 -50.78 -3.66
N ILE A 13 48.14 -51.33 -3.40
CA ILE A 13 47.76 -52.15 -2.22
C ILE A 13 46.34 -51.65 -1.86
N LEU A 14 45.29 -52.44 -1.63
CA LEU A 14 45.03 -53.87 -1.73
C LEU A 14 43.49 -54.04 -1.75
N VAL A 15 43.04 -55.00 -2.55
CA VAL A 15 42.00 -56.02 -2.28
C VAL A 15 40.58 -55.53 -1.96
N LEU A 16 39.68 -55.59 -2.94
CA LEU A 16 38.92 -56.77 -3.41
C LEU A 16 38.04 -57.42 -2.35
N GLY A 17 36.75 -57.46 -2.64
CA GLY A 17 35.93 -58.58 -2.20
C GLY A 17 34.44 -58.37 -2.40
N PHE A 18 33.95 -58.74 -3.60
CA PHE A 18 32.62 -59.32 -3.83
C PHE A 18 31.41 -58.37 -3.57
N LEU A 19 30.27 -58.40 -4.24
CA LEU A 19 29.69 -59.17 -5.33
C LEU A 19 28.40 -58.41 -5.71
N MET A 20 28.04 -58.41 -6.98
CA MET A 20 26.70 -58.16 -7.56
C MET A 20 25.78 -57.14 -6.87
N MET A 21 25.63 -56.02 -7.57
CA MET A 21 24.61 -54.98 -7.40
C MET A 21 23.19 -55.55 -7.29
N SER A 22 22.54 -55.34 -6.14
CA SER A 22 21.08 -55.25 -6.07
C SER A 22 20.64 -54.47 -4.82
N ALA A 23 19.86 -53.42 -5.06
CA ALA A 23 18.91 -52.77 -4.16
C ALA A 23 19.45 -52.22 -2.82
N GLN A 24 19.95 -50.98 -2.85
CA GLN A 24 19.62 -50.01 -1.80
C GLN A 24 18.44 -49.20 -2.40
N GLY A 25 17.23 -49.25 -1.88
CA GLY A 25 16.95 -48.96 -0.48
C GLY A 25 17.15 -47.47 -0.21
N GLU A 26 16.80 -46.59 -1.16
CA GLU A 26 16.65 -45.17 -0.89
C GLU A 26 15.48 -45.01 0.10
N ALA A 27 15.84 -44.86 1.38
CA ALA A 27 14.92 -44.33 2.35
C ALA A 27 14.48 -42.94 1.86
N MET A 28 13.25 -42.86 1.35
CA MET A 28 12.53 -41.61 1.22
C MET A 28 12.53 -40.94 2.60
N ILE A 29 13.44 -39.99 2.78
CA ILE A 29 13.33 -38.97 3.82
C ILE A 29 12.11 -38.16 3.41
N TRP A 30 10.95 -38.52 3.96
CA TRP A 30 9.83 -37.61 4.05
C TRP A 30 10.35 -36.40 4.81
N GLY A 31 10.70 -35.35 4.07
CA GLY A 31 10.93 -34.04 4.63
C GLY A 31 9.64 -33.63 5.32
N GLN A 32 9.57 -33.84 6.63
CA GLN A 32 8.72 -33.04 7.47
C GLN A 32 9.16 -31.60 7.21
N ARG A 33 8.41 -30.89 6.35
CA ARG A 33 8.30 -29.44 6.51
C ARG A 33 7.78 -29.27 7.93
N THR A 34 8.69 -28.99 8.85
CA THR A 34 8.33 -28.34 10.10
C THR A 34 7.62 -27.07 9.67
N LEU A 35 6.28 -27.09 9.70
CA LEU A 35 5.51 -25.88 9.85
C LEU A 35 6.09 -25.25 11.12
N ALA A 36 6.97 -24.27 10.96
CA ALA A 36 7.35 -23.43 12.08
C ALA A 36 6.01 -22.92 12.62
N LEU A 37 5.67 -23.29 13.85
CA LEU A 37 4.57 -22.65 14.56
C LEU A 37 4.97 -21.18 14.63
N THR A 38 4.48 -20.38 13.69
CA THR A 38 4.66 -18.94 13.71
C THR A 38 3.84 -18.46 14.90
N THR A 39 4.51 -18.19 16.00
CA THR A 39 3.88 -17.56 17.15
C THR A 39 3.47 -16.15 16.77
N ASP A 40 2.29 -15.71 17.21
CA ASP A 40 1.88 -14.32 17.02
C ASP A 40 2.80 -13.39 17.82
N ALA A 41 3.12 -12.25 17.22
CA ALA A 41 3.91 -11.22 17.87
C ALA A 41 3.10 -10.61 19.02
N THR A 42 3.70 -10.58 20.22
CA THR A 42 3.08 -9.98 21.39
C THR A 42 3.41 -8.49 21.45
N LYS A 43 2.41 -7.66 21.71
CA LYS A 43 2.62 -6.22 21.97
C LYS A 43 3.26 -6.03 23.35
N LEU A 44 4.43 -5.39 23.38
CA LEU A 44 5.26 -5.28 24.58
C LEU A 44 5.19 -3.90 25.28
N ASN A 45 4.35 -2.98 24.80
CA ASN A 45 4.23 -1.62 25.37
C ASN A 45 4.04 -1.61 26.90
N ALA A 46 3.11 -2.42 27.42
CA ALA A 46 2.78 -2.45 28.84
C ALA A 46 3.92 -3.01 29.73
N SER A 47 4.76 -3.87 29.17
CA SER A 47 5.93 -4.47 29.83
C SER A 47 7.24 -3.74 29.54
N SER A 48 7.19 -2.62 28.80
CA SER A 48 8.34 -1.82 28.39
C SER A 48 8.36 -0.48 29.11
N THR A 49 9.55 0.07 29.29
CA THR A 49 9.78 1.43 29.79
C THR A 49 10.24 2.32 28.65
N PHE A 50 9.54 3.45 28.46
CA PHE A 50 9.87 4.46 27.47
C PHE A 50 10.40 5.71 28.17
N LYS A 51 11.54 6.23 27.71
CA LYS A 51 12.16 7.46 28.23
C LYS A 51 12.57 8.37 27.10
N ILE A 52 12.31 9.66 27.23
CA ILE A 52 12.79 10.71 26.33
C ILE A 52 13.88 11.47 27.08
N ASN A 53 15.10 11.45 26.56
CA ASN A 53 16.28 12.07 27.19
C ASN A 53 16.47 11.63 28.65
N GLY A 54 16.25 10.34 28.93
CA GLY A 54 16.36 9.75 30.27
C GLY A 54 15.16 9.98 31.20
N ILE A 55 14.19 10.82 30.81
CA ILE A 55 12.98 11.11 31.58
C ILE A 55 11.85 10.20 31.09
N LYS A 56 11.06 9.61 32.01
CA LYS A 56 9.93 8.75 31.64
C LYS A 56 8.99 9.47 30.67
N ALA A 57 8.67 8.82 29.54
CA ALA A 57 7.74 9.36 28.55
C ALA A 57 6.32 9.51 29.12
N THR A 58 5.55 10.44 28.57
CA THR A 58 4.13 10.60 28.90
C THR A 58 3.31 9.43 28.36
N ASN A 59 2.14 9.19 28.95
CA ASN A 59 1.25 8.14 28.47
C ASN A 59 0.75 8.41 27.04
N ASP A 60 0.70 9.68 26.62
CA ASP A 60 0.37 10.11 25.26
C ASP A 60 1.22 9.45 24.16
N LEU A 61 2.40 8.92 24.48
CA LEU A 61 3.24 8.20 23.50
C LEU A 61 2.78 6.75 23.27
N ILE A 62 2.02 6.17 24.20
CA ILE A 62 1.72 4.74 24.28
C ILE A 62 0.25 4.45 24.62
N ASP A 63 -0.65 5.41 24.37
CA ASP A 63 -2.09 5.35 24.64
C ASP A 63 -2.90 4.79 23.46
N ASP A 64 -2.22 4.27 22.44
CA ASP A 64 -2.79 3.60 21.28
C ASP A 64 -3.74 4.46 20.43
N THR A 65 -3.57 5.79 20.44
CA THR A 65 -4.49 6.70 19.75
C THR A 65 -3.75 7.77 18.95
N ILE A 66 -4.39 8.21 17.86
CA ILE A 66 -3.92 9.35 17.05
C ILE A 66 -4.44 10.70 17.59
N ASN A 67 -5.16 10.71 18.71
CA ASN A 67 -5.77 11.93 19.27
C ASN A 67 -4.76 12.80 20.03
N THR A 68 -3.82 12.17 20.71
CA THR A 68 -2.72 12.79 21.48
C THR A 68 -1.42 12.77 20.66
N TYR A 69 -0.37 13.42 21.16
CA TYR A 69 0.97 13.34 20.57
C TYR A 69 2.04 13.84 21.55
N VAL A 70 3.27 13.39 21.33
CA VAL A 70 4.47 13.93 21.98
C VAL A 70 5.32 14.70 20.98
N ASN A 71 5.83 15.86 21.39
CA ASN A 71 6.74 16.65 20.57
C ASN A 71 8.19 16.20 20.81
N PHE A 72 8.91 15.97 19.72
CA PHE A 72 10.34 15.70 19.72
C PHE A 72 11.07 16.87 19.07
N LYS A 73 12.21 17.22 19.66
CA LYS A 73 13.23 18.05 19.04
C LYS A 73 14.22 17.16 18.32
N GLU A 74 14.86 17.71 17.30
CA GLU A 74 15.92 16.99 16.59
C GLU A 74 17.03 16.59 17.57
N GLY A 75 17.38 15.30 17.56
CA GLY A 75 18.40 14.74 18.44
C GLY A 75 17.89 14.27 19.80
N ASP A 76 16.60 14.45 20.13
CA ASP A 76 16.01 13.83 21.32
C ASP A 76 16.17 12.30 21.24
N ILE A 77 16.53 11.68 22.36
CA ILE A 77 16.74 10.22 22.43
C ILE A 77 15.52 9.58 23.09
N LEU A 78 14.80 8.75 22.33
CA LEU A 78 13.78 7.86 22.85
C LEU A 78 14.42 6.49 23.17
N SER A 79 14.62 6.22 24.46
CA SER A 79 15.09 4.93 24.95
C SER A 79 13.90 4.02 25.29
N ILE A 80 13.94 2.78 24.81
CA ILE A 80 12.93 1.74 25.07
C ILE A 80 13.65 0.55 25.70
N THR A 81 13.22 0.14 26.90
CA THR A 81 13.75 -1.05 27.57
C THR A 81 12.61 -2.01 27.89
N SER A 82 12.77 -3.28 27.53
CA SER A 82 11.76 -4.33 27.72
C SER A 82 12.35 -5.53 28.45
N THR A 83 11.51 -6.26 29.17
CA THR A 83 11.87 -7.56 29.76
C THR A 83 11.86 -8.71 28.76
N SER A 84 11.17 -8.51 27.62
CA SER A 84 11.11 -9.45 26.49
C SER A 84 11.76 -8.84 25.26
N SER A 85 12.38 -9.66 24.42
CA SER A 85 13.06 -9.19 23.21
C SER A 85 12.07 -8.59 22.20
N ILE A 86 12.38 -7.39 21.72
CA ILE A 86 11.63 -6.64 20.71
C ILE A 86 12.23 -6.98 19.33
N GLN A 87 11.37 -7.23 18.35
CA GLN A 87 11.72 -7.44 16.94
C GLN A 87 11.20 -6.32 16.04
N TYR A 88 10.06 -5.73 16.39
CA TYR A 88 9.41 -4.71 15.59
C TYR A 88 9.11 -3.45 16.40
N ILE A 89 9.28 -2.30 15.77
CA ILE A 89 8.85 -1.00 16.26
C ILE A 89 7.87 -0.43 15.23
N TYR A 90 6.70 -0.01 15.66
CA TYR A 90 5.70 0.61 14.78
C TYR A 90 5.40 2.01 15.31
N ILE A 91 5.63 3.04 14.49
CA ILE A 91 5.51 4.44 14.87
C ILE A 91 4.42 5.11 14.04
N LEU A 92 3.53 5.84 14.71
CA LEU A 92 2.55 6.74 14.09
C LEU A 92 3.02 8.17 14.28
N PHE A 93 3.43 8.81 13.20
CA PHE A 93 3.80 10.23 13.16
C PHE A 93 2.60 11.09 12.78
N ASP A 94 2.42 12.22 13.46
CA ASP A 94 1.38 13.19 13.09
C ASP A 94 1.68 13.83 11.72
N ARG A 95 2.96 13.98 11.37
CA ARG A 95 3.42 14.53 10.09
C ARG A 95 4.62 13.74 9.59
N ALA A 96 4.81 13.74 8.27
CA ALA A 96 5.89 13.00 7.61
C ALA A 96 7.24 13.28 8.31
N PRO A 97 7.89 12.25 8.88
CA PRO A 97 9.15 12.43 9.60
C PRO A 97 10.31 12.69 8.62
N SER A 98 11.33 13.42 9.08
CA SER A 98 12.64 13.36 8.45
C SER A 98 13.41 12.10 8.90
N LEU A 99 14.54 11.84 8.25
CA LEU A 99 15.37 10.65 8.53
C LEU A 99 15.81 10.60 10.00
N TYR A 100 15.71 9.42 10.61
CA TYR A 100 16.11 9.19 12.00
C TYR A 100 16.85 7.85 12.14
N THR A 101 17.42 7.60 13.32
CA THR A 101 18.27 6.42 13.56
C THR A 101 17.72 5.58 14.70
N VAL A 102 17.67 4.26 14.50
CA VAL A 102 17.33 3.26 15.51
C VAL A 102 18.59 2.46 15.81
N ALA A 103 19.04 2.49 17.06
CA ALA A 103 20.21 1.77 17.57
C ALA A 103 19.79 0.72 18.61
N TYR A 104 20.46 -0.43 18.58
CA TYR A 104 20.18 -1.58 19.44
C TYR A 104 21.39 -2.52 19.43
N ASP A 105 21.80 -3.03 20.61
CA ASP A 105 22.89 -4.02 20.77
C ASP A 105 24.18 -3.72 19.97
N GLY A 106 24.60 -2.44 19.95
CA GLY A 106 25.80 -1.99 19.23
C GLY A 106 25.64 -1.88 17.71
N SER A 107 24.46 -2.18 17.17
CA SER A 107 24.07 -1.97 15.78
C SER A 107 23.18 -0.74 15.62
N SER A 108 23.07 -0.22 14.39
CA SER A 108 22.11 0.83 14.06
C SER A 108 21.60 0.74 12.62
N GLN A 109 20.44 1.33 12.39
CA GLN A 109 19.84 1.48 11.06
C GLN A 109 19.10 2.81 10.92
N ARG A 110 19.03 3.32 9.70
CA ARG A 110 18.23 4.50 9.37
C ARG A 110 16.77 4.11 9.16
N ALA A 111 15.88 5.01 9.56
CA ALA A 111 14.43 4.92 9.35
C ALA A 111 13.90 6.32 8.94
N GLY A 112 12.60 6.39 8.61
CA GLY A 112 11.98 7.58 8.03
C GLY A 112 12.38 7.78 6.56
N ILE A 113 12.81 6.71 5.87
CA ILE A 113 13.35 6.80 4.50
C ILE A 113 12.34 7.42 3.52
N PHE A 114 11.07 7.05 3.68
CA PHE A 114 9.99 7.48 2.79
C PHE A 114 9.04 8.50 3.43
N GLY A 115 9.28 8.89 4.69
CA GLY A 115 8.44 9.86 5.39
C GLY A 115 6.98 9.39 5.60
N PHE A 116 6.76 8.08 5.73
CA PHE A 116 5.43 7.54 5.99
C PHE A 116 4.92 7.96 7.36
N LEU A 117 3.62 8.27 7.46
CA LEU A 117 2.99 8.57 8.76
C LEU A 117 2.94 7.33 9.64
N HIS A 118 2.68 6.16 9.05
CA HIS A 118 2.69 4.88 9.74
C HIS A 118 3.93 4.12 9.29
N GLU A 119 4.90 3.91 10.17
CA GLU A 119 6.17 3.27 9.80
C GLU A 119 6.45 2.06 10.67
N LEU A 120 6.60 0.90 10.03
CA LEU A 120 7.07 -0.33 10.67
C LEU A 120 8.57 -0.50 10.45
N ILE A 121 9.31 -0.58 11.55
CA ILE A 121 10.74 -0.84 11.59
C ILE A 121 10.95 -2.27 12.06
N THR A 122 11.58 -3.10 11.23
CA THR A 122 12.02 -4.46 11.60
C THR A 122 13.50 -4.40 12.00
N LEU A 123 13.82 -4.89 13.19
CA LEU A 123 15.21 -4.97 13.66
C LEU A 123 15.94 -6.13 12.97
N LYS A 124 17.23 -6.00 12.71
CA LYS A 124 18.04 -7.08 12.11
C LYS A 124 18.33 -8.21 13.11
N SER A 125 18.25 -7.89 14.40
CA SER A 125 18.32 -8.83 15.50
C SER A 125 17.40 -8.31 16.62
N THR A 126 16.76 -9.22 17.33
CA THR A 126 15.90 -8.85 18.46
C THR A 126 16.71 -8.16 19.56
N SER A 127 16.14 -7.21 20.28
CA SER A 127 16.81 -6.53 21.40
C SER A 127 15.87 -6.22 22.56
N THR A 128 16.41 -6.16 23.78
CA THR A 128 15.69 -5.66 24.96
C THR A 128 15.96 -4.18 25.24
N SER A 129 16.87 -3.55 24.51
CA SER A 129 17.26 -2.14 24.71
C SER A 129 17.46 -1.43 23.37
N ILE A 130 16.58 -0.46 23.10
CA ILE A 130 16.57 0.31 21.86
C ILE A 130 16.77 1.79 22.20
N GLU A 131 17.55 2.48 21.38
CA GLU A 131 17.65 3.93 21.39
C GLU A 131 17.28 4.48 20.01
N ILE A 132 16.32 5.41 19.97
CA ILE A 132 15.93 6.08 18.74
C ILE A 132 16.36 7.54 18.85
N THR A 133 17.26 7.98 17.96
CA THR A 133 17.59 9.40 17.82
C THR A 133 16.53 10.04 16.94
N MET A 134 15.61 10.76 17.56
CA MET A 134 14.39 11.25 16.94
C MET A 134 14.63 12.48 16.06
N PRO A 135 13.89 12.62 14.96
CA PRO A 135 13.84 13.85 14.22
C PRO A 135 12.99 14.88 14.98
N SER A 136 13.05 16.15 14.58
CA SER A 136 12.05 17.11 15.05
C SER A 136 10.67 16.75 14.50
N GLY A 137 9.64 16.82 15.33
CA GLY A 137 8.28 16.50 14.89
C GLY A 137 7.36 16.04 16.03
N LYS A 138 6.25 15.44 15.64
CA LYS A 138 5.22 14.96 16.54
C LYS A 138 4.97 13.48 16.29
N VAL A 139 5.05 12.69 17.35
CA VAL A 139 4.71 11.26 17.33
C VAL A 139 3.39 11.10 18.06
N ALA A 140 2.41 10.54 17.37
CA ALA A 140 1.10 10.24 17.93
C ALA A 140 1.16 8.99 18.81
N SER A 141 1.81 7.92 18.34
CA SER A 141 1.96 6.70 19.13
C SER A 141 3.16 5.88 18.70
N ILE A 142 3.70 5.07 19.61
CA ILE A 142 4.71 4.05 19.31
C ILE A 142 4.30 2.71 19.90
N PHE A 143 4.58 1.65 19.16
CA PHE A 143 4.34 0.27 19.56
C PHE A 143 5.61 -0.55 19.39
N VAL A 144 5.83 -1.49 20.30
CA VAL A 144 6.92 -2.47 20.18
C VAL A 144 6.36 -3.87 20.30
N TYR A 145 6.85 -4.78 19.45
CA TYR A 145 6.38 -6.16 19.37
C TYR A 145 7.53 -7.14 19.45
N SER A 146 7.26 -8.32 20.02
CA SER A 146 8.17 -9.47 19.94
C SER A 146 8.31 -9.99 18.51
N GLU A 147 9.23 -10.93 18.29
CA GLU A 147 9.23 -11.73 17.06
C GLU A 147 7.92 -12.52 16.92
N GLY A 148 7.45 -12.69 15.68
CA GLY A 148 6.22 -13.40 15.37
C GLY A 148 5.40 -12.76 14.25
N THR A 149 4.23 -13.33 13.98
CA THR A 149 3.25 -12.77 13.04
C THR A 149 2.64 -11.49 13.63
N LEU A 150 2.82 -10.36 12.97
CA LEU A 150 2.28 -9.08 13.44
C LEU A 150 0.74 -9.07 13.34
N PRO A 151 0.04 -8.39 14.27
CA PRO A 151 -1.40 -8.16 14.13
C PRO A 151 -1.74 -7.48 12.81
N SER A 152 -2.88 -7.84 12.20
CA SER A 152 -3.30 -7.31 10.88
C SER A 152 -3.34 -5.78 10.80
N LYS A 153 -3.62 -5.11 11.91
CA LYS A 153 -3.64 -3.63 12.01
C LYS A 153 -2.27 -2.95 11.92
N VAL A 154 -1.17 -3.71 12.01
CA VAL A 154 0.19 -3.14 11.90
C VAL A 154 0.53 -2.96 10.43
N GLN A 155 0.63 -1.71 10.01
CA GLN A 155 0.80 -1.37 8.60
C GLN A 155 2.26 -1.43 8.18
N LYS A 156 2.53 -2.30 7.23
CA LYS A 156 3.82 -2.39 6.54
C LYS A 156 3.67 -1.82 5.14
N TRP A 157 3.74 -0.50 5.05
CA TRP A 157 3.66 0.20 3.78
C TRP A 157 4.88 -0.06 2.89
N GLU A 158 4.59 -0.28 1.62
CA GLU A 158 5.57 -0.34 0.55
C GLU A 158 5.67 1.02 -0.12
N TYR A 159 6.78 1.25 -0.83
CA TYR A 159 6.91 2.43 -1.69
C TYR A 159 5.78 2.43 -2.74
N PRO A 160 5.30 3.61 -3.20
CA PRO A 160 4.35 3.67 -4.31
C PRO A 160 4.80 2.79 -5.48
N SER A 161 3.85 2.12 -6.11
CA SER A 161 4.10 1.07 -7.11
C SER A 161 4.97 1.56 -8.28
N PHE A 162 5.68 0.62 -8.90
CA PHE A 162 6.50 0.85 -10.10
C PHE A 162 5.90 0.21 -11.36
N ASP A 163 4.94 -0.70 -11.20
CA ASP A 163 4.30 -1.45 -12.28
C ASP A 163 2.84 -1.69 -11.86
N THR A 164 2.07 -0.62 -11.94
CA THR A 164 0.70 -0.59 -11.41
C THR A 164 -0.26 -1.25 -12.39
N GLU A 165 -1.09 -2.17 -11.93
CA GLU A 165 -2.18 -2.73 -12.76
C GLU A 165 -3.44 -1.87 -12.63
N LEU A 166 -3.77 -1.43 -11.40
CA LEU A 166 -4.89 -0.51 -11.13
C LEU A 166 -4.41 0.82 -10.54
N LEU A 167 -4.63 1.92 -11.26
CA LEU A 167 -4.52 3.26 -10.69
C LEU A 167 -5.92 3.82 -10.38
N VAL A 168 -6.17 4.15 -9.12
CA VAL A 168 -7.39 4.80 -8.69
C VAL A 168 -7.12 6.28 -8.43
N PHE A 169 -7.80 7.15 -9.19
CA PHE A 169 -7.86 8.58 -8.91
C PHE A 169 -9.06 8.87 -8.01
N ALA A 170 -8.78 9.13 -6.74
CA ALA A 170 -9.75 9.60 -5.76
C ALA A 170 -9.59 11.11 -5.56
N THR A 171 -10.63 11.82 -5.12
CA THR A 171 -10.50 13.24 -4.84
C THR A 171 -10.04 13.46 -3.40
N HIS A 172 -10.83 13.01 -2.42
CA HIS A 172 -10.65 13.22 -0.99
C HIS A 172 -10.38 11.91 -0.24
N SER A 173 -9.87 12.05 0.98
CA SER A 173 -9.79 10.99 1.99
C SER A 173 -11.18 10.50 2.41
N ASP A 174 -11.63 9.36 1.89
CA ASP A 174 -12.92 8.64 2.11
C ASP A 174 -13.50 8.13 0.79
N ASP A 175 -13.24 8.84 -0.31
CA ASP A 175 -13.69 8.49 -1.66
C ASP A 175 -13.20 7.09 -2.08
N GLU A 176 -12.00 6.67 -1.63
CA GLU A 176 -11.48 5.34 -1.93
C GLU A 176 -12.39 4.22 -1.43
N ALA A 177 -13.04 4.41 -0.28
CA ALA A 177 -13.98 3.45 0.28
C ALA A 177 -15.41 3.68 -0.27
N LEU A 178 -15.83 4.94 -0.37
CA LEU A 178 -17.18 5.34 -0.75
C LEU A 178 -17.57 4.98 -2.19
N TYR A 179 -16.61 5.06 -3.12
CA TYR A 179 -16.90 4.88 -4.55
C TYR A 179 -16.09 3.74 -5.18
N PHE A 180 -14.85 3.54 -4.71
CA PHE A 180 -13.92 2.61 -5.36
C PHE A 180 -13.65 1.35 -4.55
N GLY A 181 -14.12 1.28 -3.29
CA GLY A 181 -13.72 0.26 -2.32
C GLY A 181 -13.89 -1.16 -2.81
N PRO A 182 -15.08 -1.55 -3.35
CA PRO A 182 -15.27 -2.89 -3.86
C PRO A 182 -14.42 -3.22 -5.09
N ALA A 183 -14.17 -2.25 -5.98
CA ALA A 183 -13.31 -2.44 -7.13
C ALA A 183 -11.84 -2.65 -6.70
N ILE A 184 -11.36 -1.86 -5.73
CA ILE A 184 -10.04 -2.01 -5.10
C ILE A 184 -9.92 -3.40 -4.46
N ALA A 185 -10.83 -3.75 -3.56
CA ALA A 185 -10.79 -5.02 -2.84
C ALA A 185 -10.86 -6.23 -3.78
N THR A 186 -11.69 -6.17 -4.83
CA THR A 186 -11.76 -7.24 -5.84
C THR A 186 -10.43 -7.39 -6.57
N SER A 187 -9.82 -6.27 -6.99
CA SER A 187 -8.53 -6.28 -7.69
C SER A 187 -7.41 -6.82 -6.80
N ILE A 188 -7.34 -6.40 -5.53
CA ILE A 188 -6.39 -6.95 -4.55
C ILE A 188 -6.59 -8.47 -4.38
N SER A 189 -7.84 -8.93 -4.28
CA SER A 189 -8.13 -10.37 -4.15
C SER A 189 -7.80 -11.17 -5.42
N GLN A 190 -7.73 -10.52 -6.58
CA GLN A 190 -7.24 -11.11 -7.82
C GLN A 190 -5.70 -11.09 -7.93
N GLY A 191 -5.01 -10.55 -6.92
CA GLY A 191 -3.56 -10.43 -6.89
C GLY A 191 -3.01 -9.24 -7.66
N LYS A 192 -3.86 -8.24 -7.96
CA LYS A 192 -3.47 -7.07 -8.74
C LYS A 192 -2.69 -6.04 -7.94
N ASP A 193 -1.71 -5.41 -8.58
CA ASP A 193 -0.97 -4.27 -8.03
C ASP A 193 -1.82 -2.99 -8.11
N VAL A 194 -2.21 -2.45 -6.95
CA VAL A 194 -3.12 -1.30 -6.84
C VAL A 194 -2.41 -0.09 -6.24
N GLN A 195 -2.48 1.04 -6.95
CA GLN A 195 -2.05 2.34 -6.46
C GLN A 195 -3.24 3.30 -6.35
N VAL A 196 -3.35 3.98 -5.22
CA VAL A 196 -4.34 5.05 -5.01
C VAL A 196 -3.66 6.42 -5.01
N ALA A 197 -4.21 7.36 -5.78
CA ALA A 197 -3.73 8.71 -5.92
C ALA A 197 -4.88 9.71 -5.67
N TYR A 198 -4.72 10.55 -4.65
CA TYR A 198 -5.70 11.55 -4.24
C TYR A 198 -5.43 12.89 -4.91
N LEU A 199 -6.46 13.58 -5.39
CA LEU A 199 -6.30 14.96 -5.86
C LEU A 199 -5.87 15.89 -4.73
N VAL A 200 -6.58 15.85 -3.59
CA VAL A 200 -6.30 16.73 -2.46
C VAL A 200 -5.54 16.00 -1.35
N ASN A 201 -4.81 16.78 -0.54
CA ASN A 201 -4.30 16.34 0.74
C ASN A 201 -5.13 16.94 1.88
N HIS A 202 -5.12 16.22 3.00
CA HIS A 202 -5.74 16.65 4.25
C HIS A 202 -4.70 16.90 5.36
N PHE A 203 -3.48 17.32 4.97
CA PHE A 203 -2.38 17.60 5.91
C PHE A 203 -2.61 18.85 6.80
N ASN A 204 -3.65 19.63 6.52
CA ASN A 204 -4.16 20.68 7.40
C ASN A 204 -4.98 20.12 8.57
N THR A 205 -5.43 18.87 8.48
CA THR A 205 -6.06 18.13 9.57
C THR A 205 -5.04 17.17 10.17
N ARG A 206 -5.29 16.70 11.39
CA ARG A 206 -4.46 15.64 11.99
C ARG A 206 -4.95 14.25 11.64
N LYS A 207 -6.26 14.03 11.74
CA LYS A 207 -6.85 12.69 11.72
C LYS A 207 -7.04 12.10 10.32
N ARG A 208 -7.55 12.89 9.36
CA ARG A 208 -7.92 12.36 8.03
C ARG A 208 -6.80 11.60 7.31
N PRO A 209 -5.53 12.05 7.35
CA PRO A 209 -4.44 11.25 6.76
C PRO A 209 -4.28 9.86 7.40
N HIS A 210 -4.44 9.75 8.73
CA HIS A 210 -4.39 8.46 9.43
C HIS A 210 -5.60 7.59 9.10
N GLU A 211 -6.80 8.17 9.08
CA GLU A 211 -8.04 7.49 8.72
C GLU A 211 -7.97 6.92 7.29
N THR A 212 -7.39 7.67 6.34
CA THR A 212 -7.10 7.17 4.99
C THR A 212 -6.15 5.98 4.99
N LEU A 213 -5.05 6.03 5.74
CA LEU A 213 -4.11 4.91 5.79
C LEU A 213 -4.77 3.67 6.39
N ASP A 214 -5.55 3.82 7.44
CA ASP A 214 -6.30 2.71 8.04
C ASP A 214 -7.34 2.13 7.08
N SER A 215 -8.11 2.97 6.38
CA SER A 215 -9.08 2.58 5.35
C SER A 215 -8.42 1.83 4.18
N LEU A 216 -7.33 2.36 3.61
CA LEU A 216 -6.60 1.71 2.52
C LEU A 216 -6.01 0.37 2.94
N TRP A 217 -5.49 0.27 4.16
CA TRP A 217 -4.97 -0.98 4.68
C TRP A 217 -6.07 -2.03 4.86
N GLU A 218 -7.27 -1.61 5.29
CA GLU A 218 -8.46 -2.48 5.36
C GLU A 218 -8.91 -2.95 3.97
N LEU A 219 -8.78 -2.10 2.94
CA LEU A 219 -8.97 -2.46 1.53
C LEU A 219 -7.86 -3.36 0.95
N GLY A 220 -6.84 -3.70 1.74
CA GLY A 220 -5.72 -4.55 1.34
C GLY A 220 -4.64 -3.83 0.51
N VAL A 221 -4.69 -2.51 0.39
CA VAL A 221 -3.69 -1.72 -0.32
C VAL A 221 -2.41 -1.62 0.53
N THR A 222 -1.28 -2.01 -0.03
CA THR A 222 0.02 -1.99 0.65
C THR A 222 0.99 -0.94 0.10
N HIS A 223 0.76 -0.44 -1.12
CA HIS A 223 1.50 0.70 -1.65
C HIS A 223 1.04 1.99 -0.99
N TYR A 224 1.99 2.78 -0.48
CA TYR A 224 1.65 4.04 0.18
C TYR A 224 0.91 4.98 -0.79
N PRO A 225 -0.20 5.62 -0.37
CA PRO A 225 -0.99 6.46 -1.26
C PRO A 225 -0.23 7.73 -1.68
N ILE A 226 -0.58 8.25 -2.86
CA ILE A 226 -0.13 9.58 -3.28
C ILE A 226 -1.15 10.61 -2.84
N PHE A 227 -0.77 11.48 -1.91
CA PHE A 227 -1.54 12.67 -1.59
C PHE A 227 -1.18 13.80 -2.55
N GLY A 228 -2.16 14.28 -3.31
CA GLY A 228 -1.96 15.32 -4.30
C GLY A 228 -1.57 16.68 -3.68
N PRO A 229 -1.06 17.60 -4.50
CA PRO A 229 -0.46 18.85 -4.02
C PRO A 229 -1.51 19.87 -3.55
N PHE A 230 -2.80 19.61 -3.78
CA PHE A 230 -3.86 20.56 -3.53
C PHE A 230 -4.42 20.43 -2.11
N ARG A 231 -4.74 21.56 -1.47
CA ARG A 231 -5.44 21.55 -0.19
C ARG A 231 -6.92 21.28 -0.40
N ASP A 232 -7.51 20.44 0.44
CA ASP A 232 -8.96 20.23 0.50
C ASP A 232 -9.75 21.53 0.74
N LEU A 233 -10.68 21.82 -0.17
CA LEU A 233 -11.54 23.00 -0.18
C LEU A 233 -12.87 22.64 -0.86
N GLN A 234 -13.97 23.06 -0.22
CA GLN A 234 -15.32 22.73 -0.68
C GLN A 234 -15.62 23.33 -2.05
N SER A 235 -16.22 22.53 -2.95
CA SER A 235 -16.78 23.02 -4.20
C SER A 235 -18.04 22.25 -4.60
N THR A 236 -19.03 22.96 -5.13
CA THR A 236 -20.35 22.40 -5.53
C THR A 236 -20.62 22.54 -7.03
N SER A 237 -19.62 22.92 -7.82
CA SER A 237 -19.71 22.95 -9.29
C SER A 237 -18.32 22.88 -9.93
N LEU A 238 -18.25 22.38 -11.16
CA LEU A 238 -17.03 22.38 -11.95
C LEU A 238 -16.43 23.79 -12.12
N THR A 239 -17.26 24.78 -12.44
CA THR A 239 -16.82 26.17 -12.60
C THR A 239 -16.17 26.70 -11.33
N HIS A 240 -16.78 26.47 -10.16
CA HIS A 240 -16.18 26.88 -8.89
C HIS A 240 -14.92 26.09 -8.57
N ALA A 241 -14.88 24.78 -8.85
CA ALA A 241 -13.71 23.96 -8.63
C ALA A 241 -12.49 24.49 -9.39
N TYR A 242 -12.65 24.93 -10.65
CA TYR A 242 -11.55 25.53 -11.41
C TYR A 242 -11.09 26.91 -10.92
N THR A 243 -11.85 27.59 -10.05
CA THR A 243 -11.34 28.78 -9.34
C THR A 243 -10.41 28.44 -8.18
N ILE A 244 -10.49 27.21 -7.66
CA ILE A 244 -9.74 26.70 -6.52
C ILE A 244 -8.54 25.86 -7.00
N TYR A 245 -8.81 24.96 -7.95
CA TYR A 245 -7.91 23.98 -8.51
C TYR A 245 -7.73 24.30 -10.01
N PRO A 246 -6.68 25.03 -10.41
CA PRO A 246 -6.50 25.40 -11.81
C PRO A 246 -6.47 24.16 -12.70
N LYS A 247 -7.27 24.16 -13.78
CA LYS A 247 -7.46 23.01 -14.68
C LYS A 247 -6.12 22.43 -15.15
N GLU A 248 -5.19 23.31 -15.55
CA GLU A 248 -3.87 22.91 -16.05
C GLU A 248 -3.02 22.21 -14.98
N LYS A 249 -3.22 22.53 -13.70
CA LYS A 249 -2.49 21.91 -12.59
C LYS A 249 -3.01 20.53 -12.26
N ILE A 250 -4.33 20.33 -12.32
CA ILE A 250 -4.93 18.99 -12.18
C ILE A 250 -4.44 18.09 -13.32
N LEU A 251 -4.53 18.58 -14.57
CA LEU A 251 -4.05 17.86 -15.74
C LEU A 251 -2.55 17.50 -15.63
N GLN A 252 -1.70 18.44 -15.20
CA GLN A 252 -0.27 18.17 -14.98
C GLN A 252 -0.05 17.06 -13.93
N TYR A 253 -0.82 17.07 -12.85
CA TYR A 253 -0.75 16.05 -11.81
C TYR A 253 -1.15 14.67 -12.33
N GLU A 254 -2.28 14.56 -13.04
CA GLU A 254 -2.76 13.31 -13.63
C GLU A 254 -1.78 12.74 -14.66
N LEU A 255 -1.25 13.59 -15.55
CA LEU A 255 -0.22 13.19 -16.52
C LEU A 255 1.03 12.64 -15.83
N GLU A 256 1.46 13.25 -14.72
CA GLU A 256 2.58 12.74 -13.93
C GLU A 256 2.25 11.37 -13.32
N GLN A 257 1.07 11.19 -12.72
CA GLN A 257 0.71 9.90 -12.10
C GLN A 257 0.58 8.80 -13.15
N ILE A 258 -0.10 9.05 -14.28
CA ILE A 258 -0.25 8.06 -15.36
C ILE A 258 1.12 7.63 -15.89
N ARG A 259 2.04 8.57 -16.15
CA ARG A 259 3.37 8.24 -16.70
C ARG A 259 4.30 7.62 -15.67
N ARG A 260 4.14 7.96 -14.39
CA ARG A 260 4.91 7.38 -13.28
C ARG A 260 4.52 5.92 -13.06
N PHE A 261 3.23 5.66 -12.93
CA PHE A 261 2.69 4.36 -12.50
C PHE A 261 2.41 3.42 -13.66
N LYS A 262 2.25 3.96 -14.87
CA LYS A 262 2.00 3.19 -16.10
C LYS A 262 0.85 2.19 -15.96
N PRO A 263 -0.34 2.64 -15.52
CA PRO A 263 -1.43 1.73 -15.19
C PRO A 263 -2.02 1.03 -16.40
N GLU A 264 -2.35 -0.25 -16.26
CA GLU A 264 -3.19 -0.95 -17.23
C GLU A 264 -4.62 -0.41 -17.20
N VAL A 265 -5.18 -0.29 -16.00
CA VAL A 265 -6.55 0.16 -15.75
C VAL A 265 -6.54 1.41 -14.86
N ILE A 266 -7.35 2.41 -15.23
CA ILE A 266 -7.62 3.60 -14.42
C ILE A 266 -9.07 3.61 -13.94
N LEU A 267 -9.32 3.93 -12.68
CA LEU A 267 -10.64 4.30 -12.14
C LEU A 267 -10.67 5.78 -11.76
N SER A 268 -11.79 6.45 -12.01
CA SER A 268 -12.05 7.81 -11.52
C SER A 268 -13.55 8.08 -11.33
N HIS A 269 -13.83 9.25 -10.75
CA HIS A 269 -15.17 9.73 -10.40
C HIS A 269 -16.08 9.96 -11.60
N ASP A 270 -17.39 9.98 -11.33
CA ASP A 270 -18.43 10.42 -12.25
C ASP A 270 -18.14 11.83 -12.79
N PHE A 271 -18.45 12.07 -14.07
CA PHE A 271 -18.36 13.39 -14.70
C PHE A 271 -19.29 14.42 -14.08
N ASN A 272 -20.37 14.00 -13.41
CA ASN A 272 -21.23 14.88 -12.63
C ASN A 272 -20.87 14.93 -11.14
N GLY A 273 -19.73 14.35 -10.75
CA GLY A 273 -19.23 14.39 -9.37
C GLY A 273 -20.17 13.74 -8.36
N GLU A 274 -20.82 12.64 -8.76
CA GLU A 274 -21.74 11.84 -7.96
C GLU A 274 -22.91 12.67 -7.41
N TYR A 275 -22.77 13.19 -6.19
CA TYR A 275 -23.73 14.08 -5.54
C TYR A 275 -23.56 15.56 -5.95
N GLY A 276 -22.79 15.84 -7.00
CA GLY A 276 -22.56 17.18 -7.53
C GLY A 276 -21.28 17.85 -7.00
N HIS A 277 -20.32 17.09 -6.46
CA HIS A 277 -19.12 17.68 -5.89
C HIS A 277 -18.19 18.22 -6.97
N GLY A 278 -17.87 19.51 -6.91
CA GLY A 278 -17.12 20.20 -7.96
C GLY A 278 -15.69 19.67 -8.14
N ALA A 279 -15.03 19.24 -7.05
CA ALA A 279 -13.67 18.69 -7.15
C ALA A 279 -13.65 17.31 -7.82
N HIS A 280 -14.70 16.49 -7.64
CA HIS A 280 -14.84 15.21 -8.34
C HIS A 280 -15.01 15.43 -9.83
N MET A 281 -15.90 16.38 -10.20
CA MET A 281 -16.09 16.81 -11.59
C MET A 281 -14.79 17.32 -12.21
N ALA A 282 -14.00 18.11 -11.47
CA ALA A 282 -12.77 18.68 -11.99
C ALA A 282 -11.72 17.61 -12.28
N LEU A 283 -11.57 16.63 -11.37
CA LEU A 283 -10.68 15.48 -11.56
C LEU A 283 -11.12 14.64 -12.77
N SER A 284 -12.40 14.26 -12.85
CA SER A 284 -12.89 13.43 -13.95
C SER A 284 -12.91 14.18 -15.29
N ASP A 285 -13.17 15.48 -15.31
CA ASP A 285 -13.15 16.29 -16.54
C ASP A 285 -11.75 16.42 -17.13
N THR A 286 -10.72 16.66 -16.31
CA THR A 286 -9.33 16.75 -16.80
C THR A 286 -8.77 15.40 -17.22
N LEU A 287 -9.21 14.30 -16.60
CA LEU A 287 -8.79 12.95 -16.96
C LEU A 287 -9.06 12.63 -18.44
N LYS A 288 -10.13 13.18 -19.03
CA LYS A 288 -10.43 13.03 -20.47
C LYS A 288 -9.26 13.50 -21.34
N ASP A 289 -8.69 14.65 -21.00
CA ASP A 289 -7.54 15.23 -21.69
C ASP A 289 -6.26 14.45 -21.32
N ALA A 290 -6.11 14.04 -20.05
CA ALA A 290 -4.93 13.32 -19.56
C ALA A 290 -4.73 11.95 -20.24
N ILE A 291 -5.80 11.20 -20.47
CA ILE A 291 -5.74 9.90 -21.17
C ILE A 291 -5.14 10.07 -22.57
N VAL A 292 -5.59 11.07 -23.33
CA VAL A 292 -5.09 11.33 -24.68
C VAL A 292 -3.65 11.86 -24.66
N LEU A 293 -3.37 12.83 -23.78
CA LEU A 293 -2.10 13.54 -23.75
C LEU A 293 -0.97 12.74 -23.09
N SER A 294 -1.29 11.75 -22.25
CA SER A 294 -0.30 10.90 -21.58
C SER A 294 0.66 10.21 -22.57
N SER A 295 0.17 9.91 -23.77
CA SER A 295 0.94 9.33 -24.88
C SER A 295 1.24 10.25 -26.07
N ASP A 296 0.83 11.52 -26.03
CA ASP A 296 1.04 12.44 -27.16
C ASP A 296 2.49 12.96 -27.21
N PHE A 297 3.22 12.56 -28.25
CA PHE A 297 4.58 13.04 -28.52
C PHE A 297 4.64 14.53 -28.88
N ASN A 298 3.57 15.12 -29.40
CA ASN A 298 3.56 16.54 -29.78
C ASN A 298 3.36 17.46 -28.57
N SER A 299 2.91 16.91 -27.44
CA SER A 299 2.65 17.62 -26.18
C SER A 299 3.70 17.26 -25.13
N LEU A 300 4.99 17.50 -25.46
CA LEU A 300 6.13 17.24 -24.56
C LEU A 300 6.10 18.17 -23.33
N THR A 301 5.42 17.71 -22.30
CA THR A 301 5.50 18.29 -20.94
C THR A 301 6.75 17.78 -20.19
N GLU A 302 7.12 18.44 -19.08
CA GLU A 302 8.23 18.01 -18.23
C GLU A 302 8.12 16.54 -17.79
N SER A 303 6.92 16.07 -17.42
CA SER A 303 6.72 14.67 -17.01
C SER A 303 6.93 13.70 -18.16
N ALA A 304 6.62 14.07 -19.42
CA ALA A 304 6.91 13.24 -20.59
C ALA A 304 8.42 13.04 -20.79
N VAL A 305 9.21 14.09 -20.57
CA VAL A 305 10.68 14.01 -20.68
C VAL A 305 11.27 13.16 -19.55
N ARG A 306 10.76 13.31 -18.33
CA ARG A 306 11.28 12.63 -17.14
C ARG A 306 10.86 11.16 -17.04
N LEU A 307 9.60 10.85 -17.37
CA LEU A 307 8.97 9.56 -17.09
C LEU A 307 8.63 8.77 -18.36
N GLY A 308 8.74 9.41 -19.53
CA GLY A 308 8.33 8.84 -20.81
C GLY A 308 6.83 9.03 -21.08
N LEU A 309 6.44 8.67 -22.29
CA LEU A 309 5.05 8.61 -22.72
C LEU A 309 4.44 7.25 -22.33
N PHE A 310 3.14 7.23 -22.05
CA PHE A 310 2.44 6.00 -21.71
C PHE A 310 0.95 6.14 -22.08
N SER A 311 0.32 5.05 -22.53
CA SER A 311 -1.13 4.98 -22.76
C SER A 311 -1.74 3.91 -21.84
N PRO A 312 -2.69 4.26 -20.95
CA PRO A 312 -3.42 3.25 -20.20
C PRO A 312 -4.27 2.38 -21.14
N LEU A 313 -4.38 1.08 -20.84
CA LEU A 313 -5.13 0.15 -21.67
C LEU A 313 -6.64 0.37 -21.52
N LYS A 314 -7.12 0.63 -20.31
CA LYS A 314 -8.52 0.94 -20.02
C LYS A 314 -8.68 2.07 -19.03
N THR A 315 -9.80 2.79 -19.14
CA THR A 315 -10.22 3.76 -18.13
C THR A 315 -11.71 3.64 -17.88
N TYR A 316 -12.07 3.42 -16.62
CA TYR A 316 -13.44 3.35 -16.17
C TYR A 316 -13.80 4.59 -15.35
N ILE A 317 -15.03 5.06 -15.57
CA ILE A 317 -15.60 6.21 -14.90
C ILE A 317 -16.81 5.72 -14.09
N HIS A 318 -16.84 6.04 -12.80
CA HIS A 318 -17.96 5.71 -11.93
C HIS A 318 -19.27 6.28 -12.50
N LEU A 319 -20.33 5.45 -12.52
CA LEU A 319 -21.65 5.77 -13.08
C LEU A 319 -21.69 6.16 -14.58
N TYR A 320 -20.64 5.89 -15.35
CA TYR A 320 -20.66 6.12 -16.80
C TYR A 320 -21.56 5.10 -17.52
N THR A 321 -22.70 5.57 -18.04
CA THR A 321 -23.75 4.70 -18.60
C THR A 321 -23.54 4.17 -20.03
N PRO A 322 -22.79 4.82 -20.94
CA PRO A 322 -22.69 4.34 -22.33
C PRO A 322 -22.13 2.93 -22.51
N THR A 323 -21.26 2.49 -21.60
CA THR A 323 -20.52 1.21 -21.65
C THR A 323 -20.43 0.61 -20.25
N GLU A 324 -21.57 0.60 -19.56
CA GLU A 324 -21.66 0.23 -18.16
C GLU A 324 -21.40 -1.27 -17.91
N ILE A 325 -20.62 -1.55 -16.87
CA ILE A 325 -20.50 -2.83 -16.20
C ILE A 325 -21.06 -2.73 -14.77
N ILE A 326 -21.50 -3.88 -14.24
CA ILE A 326 -21.95 -4.01 -12.85
C ILE A 326 -21.09 -5.06 -12.17
N LEU A 327 -20.20 -4.61 -11.28
CA LEU A 327 -19.31 -5.48 -10.53
C LEU A 327 -20.09 -6.37 -9.56
N ASP A 328 -19.64 -7.62 -9.42
CA ASP A 328 -20.09 -8.46 -8.31
C ASP A 328 -19.36 -8.08 -7.03
N VAL A 329 -20.10 -7.50 -6.09
CA VAL A 329 -19.56 -7.04 -4.80
C VAL A 329 -19.99 -7.91 -3.62
N ASN A 330 -20.72 -8.99 -3.89
CA ASN A 330 -21.29 -9.88 -2.86
C ASN A 330 -20.58 -11.24 -2.80
N SER A 331 -19.91 -11.66 -3.88
CA SER A 331 -19.09 -12.87 -3.83
C SER A 331 -17.98 -12.77 -2.77
N PRO A 332 -17.72 -13.85 -2.03
CA PRO A 332 -16.68 -13.87 -1.01
C PRO A 332 -15.29 -13.78 -1.64
N LEU A 333 -14.43 -12.95 -1.07
CA LEU A 333 -13.04 -12.78 -1.50
C LEU A 333 -12.12 -13.60 -0.59
N GLU A 334 -11.34 -14.53 -1.16
CA GLU A 334 -10.42 -15.40 -0.40
C GLU A 334 -9.39 -14.58 0.38
N TYR A 335 -8.83 -13.54 -0.25
CA TYR A 335 -7.86 -12.63 0.37
C TYR A 335 -8.40 -11.99 1.66
N PHE A 336 -9.70 -11.69 1.69
CA PHE A 336 -10.37 -11.06 2.84
C PHE A 336 -11.10 -12.06 3.74
N ASN A 337 -10.59 -13.30 3.81
CA ASN A 337 -11.13 -14.37 4.65
C ASN A 337 -12.63 -14.65 4.40
N GLY A 338 -13.06 -14.54 3.14
CA GLY A 338 -14.43 -14.80 2.72
C GLY A 338 -15.41 -13.63 2.90
N ARG A 339 -14.95 -12.45 3.33
CA ARG A 339 -15.76 -11.23 3.26
C ARG A 339 -15.99 -10.83 1.81
N SER A 340 -17.16 -10.26 1.52
CA SER A 340 -17.43 -9.71 0.19
C SER A 340 -16.77 -8.35 0.00
N ALA A 341 -16.54 -7.95 -1.25
CA ALA A 341 -15.96 -6.64 -1.57
C ALA A 341 -16.77 -5.47 -0.96
N LEU A 342 -18.11 -5.59 -0.92
CA LEU A 342 -18.99 -4.61 -0.27
C LEU A 342 -18.81 -4.54 1.25
N GLN A 343 -18.57 -5.67 1.92
CA GLN A 343 -18.30 -5.68 3.36
C GLN A 343 -16.95 -5.03 3.66
N VAL A 344 -15.91 -5.38 2.91
CA VAL A 344 -14.57 -4.79 3.05
C VAL A 344 -14.61 -3.28 2.85
N ALA A 345 -15.31 -2.79 1.81
CA ALA A 345 -15.44 -1.35 1.58
C ALA A 345 -16.19 -0.62 2.71
N ARG A 346 -17.22 -1.25 3.30
CA ARG A 346 -17.93 -0.70 4.46
C ARG A 346 -17.03 -0.65 5.69
N ASP A 347 -16.33 -1.73 5.98
CA ASP A 347 -15.39 -1.81 7.11
C ASP A 347 -14.27 -0.76 6.95
N ALA A 348 -13.77 -0.55 5.71
CA ALA A 348 -12.81 0.49 5.39
C ALA A 348 -13.36 1.90 5.64
N TYR A 349 -14.62 2.16 5.25
CA TYR A 349 -15.25 3.46 5.49
C TYR A 349 -15.43 3.79 6.97
N GLU A 350 -15.60 2.80 7.86
CA GLU A 350 -15.69 3.03 9.32
C GLU A 350 -14.40 3.60 9.92
N TYR A 351 -13.26 3.50 9.23
CA TYR A 351 -12.03 4.17 9.66
C TYR A 351 -12.09 5.70 9.45
N HIS A 352 -12.98 6.21 8.60
CA HIS A 352 -13.20 7.65 8.38
C HIS A 352 -14.11 8.27 9.45
N ILE A 353 -13.73 8.07 10.72
CA ILE A 353 -14.50 8.49 11.90
C ILE A 353 -14.88 9.98 11.82
N THR A 354 -13.95 10.84 11.39
CA THR A 354 -14.24 12.27 11.26
C THR A 354 -15.24 12.62 10.16
N GLN A 355 -15.51 11.72 9.21
CA GLN A 355 -16.40 11.96 8.06
C GLN A 355 -17.83 11.46 8.30
N HIS A 356 -18.09 10.63 9.32
CA HIS A 356 -19.45 10.23 9.69
C HIS A 356 -20.35 11.36 10.20
N ILE A 357 -19.83 12.59 10.29
CA ILE A 357 -20.66 13.80 10.45
C ILE A 357 -21.54 14.05 9.21
N TRP A 358 -21.14 13.52 8.06
CA TRP A 358 -21.88 13.58 6.81
C TRP A 358 -22.71 12.30 6.63
N PRO A 359 -23.91 12.39 6.01
CA PRO A 359 -24.78 11.24 5.78
C PRO A 359 -24.33 10.40 4.56
N LEU A 360 -23.02 10.16 4.42
CA LEU A 360 -22.43 9.37 3.35
C LEU A 360 -22.30 7.91 3.80
N GLN A 361 -22.45 6.98 2.86
CA GLN A 361 -22.41 5.54 3.11
C GLN A 361 -21.93 4.82 1.85
N VAL A 362 -21.31 3.66 2.04
CA VAL A 362 -21.02 2.72 0.95
C VAL A 362 -22.33 2.02 0.55
N ILE A 363 -22.91 2.48 -0.56
CA ILE A 363 -24.25 2.08 -1.05
C ILE A 363 -24.18 1.40 -2.41
N THR A 364 -25.26 0.71 -2.77
CA THR A 364 -25.41 -0.02 -4.04
C THR A 364 -26.59 0.51 -4.83
N TYR A 365 -26.80 1.83 -4.78
CA TYR A 365 -27.89 2.51 -5.47
C TYR A 365 -27.59 4.00 -5.68
N THR A 366 -28.31 4.63 -6.62
CA THR A 366 -28.31 6.08 -6.88
C THR A 366 -26.91 6.65 -7.21
N TYR A 367 -26.50 7.74 -6.56
CA TYR A 367 -25.31 8.52 -6.88
C TYR A 367 -24.00 7.91 -6.37
N GLY A 368 -24.09 6.90 -5.49
CA GLY A 368 -22.94 6.24 -4.89
C GLY A 368 -22.96 4.73 -5.09
N ASP A 369 -23.59 4.24 -6.17
CA ASP A 369 -23.66 2.80 -6.44
C ASP A 369 -22.28 2.24 -6.81
N VAL A 370 -21.57 1.75 -5.81
CA VAL A 370 -20.18 1.22 -5.89
C VAL A 370 -19.99 0.05 -6.85
N ARG A 371 -21.05 -0.46 -7.45
CA ARG A 371 -20.99 -1.56 -8.43
C ARG A 371 -20.84 -1.05 -9.86
N ARG A 372 -21.22 0.21 -10.12
CA ARG A 372 -21.49 0.71 -11.48
C ARG A 372 -20.33 1.55 -12.00
N PHE A 373 -19.67 1.04 -13.02
CA PHE A 373 -18.60 1.72 -13.74
C PHE A 373 -18.86 1.61 -15.24
N GLY A 374 -18.38 2.57 -16.03
CA GLY A 374 -18.43 2.45 -17.48
C GLY A 374 -17.07 2.62 -18.13
N LEU A 375 -16.81 1.81 -19.14
CA LEU A 375 -15.56 1.82 -19.91
C LEU A 375 -15.49 3.05 -20.82
N TYR A 376 -14.86 4.12 -20.35
CA TYR A 376 -14.75 5.38 -21.08
C TYR A 376 -13.71 5.31 -22.21
N HIS A 377 -12.61 4.60 -21.98
CA HIS A 377 -11.51 4.44 -22.94
C HIS A 377 -11.00 3.00 -22.91
N SER A 378 -10.68 2.45 -24.08
CA SER A 378 -10.04 1.14 -24.21
C SER A 378 -9.17 1.03 -25.45
N LEU A 379 -7.98 0.44 -25.29
CA LEU A 379 -7.09 0.01 -26.37
C LEU A 379 -7.19 -1.49 -26.67
N VAL A 380 -7.96 -2.23 -25.87
CA VAL A 380 -8.07 -3.70 -25.91
C VAL A 380 -9.48 -4.19 -26.26
N GLY A 381 -10.37 -3.28 -26.63
CA GLY A 381 -11.76 -3.59 -27.00
C GLY A 381 -12.77 -3.35 -25.89
N ALA A 382 -14.04 -3.60 -26.19
CA ALA A 382 -15.14 -3.44 -25.24
C ALA A 382 -15.28 -4.68 -24.34
N ASP A 383 -15.78 -4.48 -23.13
CA ASP A 383 -16.04 -5.58 -22.19
C ASP A 383 -17.22 -6.43 -22.65
N THR A 384 -17.12 -7.73 -22.38
CA THR A 384 -18.22 -8.68 -22.54
C THR A 384 -18.64 -9.31 -21.21
N THR A 385 -17.88 -9.05 -20.15
CA THR A 385 -18.08 -9.48 -18.78
C THR A 385 -18.09 -8.28 -17.82
N ASN A 386 -18.10 -8.53 -16.52
CA ASN A 386 -18.02 -7.49 -15.48
C ASN A 386 -16.63 -7.44 -14.80
N ASP A 387 -15.58 -7.82 -15.53
CA ASP A 387 -14.20 -7.78 -15.07
C ASP A 387 -13.46 -6.56 -15.63
N LEU A 388 -12.91 -5.73 -14.74
CA LEU A 388 -12.13 -4.55 -15.10
C LEU A 388 -10.90 -4.89 -15.95
N PHE A 389 -10.35 -6.09 -15.77
CA PHE A 389 -9.13 -6.57 -16.43
C PHE A 389 -9.40 -7.47 -17.64
N GLU A 390 -10.64 -7.57 -18.11
CA GLU A 390 -10.95 -8.37 -19.31
C GLU A 390 -10.08 -7.91 -20.51
N HIS A 391 -9.52 -8.85 -21.28
CA HIS A 391 -8.68 -8.56 -22.46
C HIS A 391 -7.35 -7.82 -22.17
N ILE A 392 -6.99 -7.60 -20.91
CA ILE A 392 -5.64 -7.14 -20.56
C ILE A 392 -4.67 -8.32 -20.79
N PRO A 393 -3.59 -8.14 -21.58
CA PRO A 393 -2.61 -9.20 -21.81
C PRO A 393 -1.87 -9.60 -20.53
N ASP A 394 -1.53 -10.89 -20.41
CA ASP A 394 -0.68 -11.42 -19.33
C ASP A 394 0.77 -10.87 -19.35
#